data_AF-A0A3D5Y5A8-F1
#
_entry.id   AF-A0A3D5Y5A8-F1
#
_cell.length_a   1.000
_cell.length_b   1.000
_cell.length_c   1.000
_cell.angle_alpha   90.00
_cell.angle_beta   90.00
_cell.angle_gamma   90.00
#
_symmetry.space_group_name_H-M   'P 1'
#
loop_
_entity.id
_entity.type
_entity.pdbx_description
1 polymer ?
#
loop_
_entity_poly.entity_id
_entity_poly.type
_entity_poly.pdbx_seq_one_letter_code
_entity_poly.pdbx_strand_id
1 'polypeptide(L)'
;MNSRLRPLFLVPAFVLAGCFATLTSFEQMAPTERAAYACKRHQSVRALDREIDRYSDQLLDIETALSAGYRVHKSCKSTPVVVPGTVTCTTDAGSGKTTCTDTSYTTYEQVCEEIPVAIDYRLEKDKKTDTSAKLRVAMGRRQDKYDKCYAAVKSMSPAQAFAFFKSVK
;
A
#
# COMPACT_ATOMS: atom_id res chain seq x y z
N MET A 1 49.36 17.55 1.96
CA MET A 1 47.94 17.53 1.52
C MET A 1 47.57 16.07 1.28
N ASN A 2 46.86 15.46 2.22
CA ASN A 2 46.65 14.01 2.28
C ASN A 2 45.41 13.60 1.48
N SER A 3 45.64 12.91 0.36
CA SER A 3 44.62 12.19 -0.40
C SER A 3 44.13 10.98 0.39
N ARG A 4 42.86 10.97 0.81
CA ARG A 4 42.22 9.77 1.35
C ARG A 4 41.42 9.08 0.24
N LEU A 5 42.00 7.99 -0.28
CA LEU A 5 41.29 6.98 -1.06
C LEU A 5 40.20 6.36 -0.19
N ARG A 6 38.93 6.48 -0.64
CA ARG A 6 37.79 5.74 -0.06
C ARG A 6 37.77 4.33 -0.64
N PRO A 7 37.70 3.27 0.17
CA PRO A 7 37.48 1.93 -0.35
C PRO A 7 36.03 1.82 -0.81
N LEU A 8 35.87 1.39 -2.06
CA LEU A 8 34.59 1.01 -2.65
C LEU A 8 34.13 -0.27 -1.94
N PHE A 9 33.29 -0.14 -0.92
CA PHE A 9 32.62 -1.28 -0.31
C PHE A 9 31.68 -1.89 -1.35
N LEU A 10 32.14 -2.97 -2.00
CA LEU A 10 31.33 -3.93 -2.72
C LEU A 10 30.34 -4.54 -1.73
N VAL A 11 29.13 -3.97 -1.66
CA VAL A 11 27.99 -4.59 -0.99
C VAL A 11 27.62 -5.81 -1.85
N PRO A 12 27.75 -7.05 -1.35
CA PRO A 12 27.24 -8.20 -2.06
C PRO A 12 25.72 -8.06 -2.08
N ALA A 13 25.17 -7.87 -3.28
CA ALA A 13 23.74 -7.96 -3.54
C ALA A 13 23.31 -9.41 -3.25
N PHE A 14 22.93 -9.68 -2.01
CA PHE A 14 22.18 -10.89 -1.65
C PHE A 14 20.84 -10.81 -2.37
N VAL A 15 20.81 -11.48 -3.51
CA VAL A 15 19.62 -11.72 -4.32
C VAL A 15 18.52 -12.21 -3.39
N LEU A 16 17.38 -11.53 -3.45
CA LEU A 16 16.12 -11.89 -2.81
C LEU A 16 15.68 -13.29 -3.27
N ALA A 17 16.26 -14.33 -2.67
CA ALA A 17 15.70 -15.66 -2.67
C ALA A 17 14.44 -15.58 -1.80
N GLY A 18 13.33 -15.16 -2.41
CA GLY A 18 12.02 -15.47 -1.84
C GLY A 18 11.99 -16.98 -1.69
N CYS A 19 12.10 -17.49 -0.45
CA CYS A 19 12.15 -18.91 -0.18
C CYS A 19 10.91 -19.58 -0.79
N PHE A 20 11.08 -20.19 -1.96
CA PHE A 20 10.09 -21.09 -2.51
C PHE A 20 10.02 -22.25 -1.52
N ALA A 21 8.94 -22.34 -0.75
CA ALA A 21 8.71 -23.50 0.08
C ALA A 21 8.70 -24.73 -0.83
N THR A 22 9.62 -25.64 -0.60
CA THR A 22 9.71 -26.93 -1.30
C THR A 22 9.20 -28.04 -0.38
N LEU A 23 9.01 -29.24 -0.93
CA LEU A 23 8.72 -30.43 -0.14
C LEU A 23 9.81 -30.66 0.92
N THR A 24 11.08 -30.51 0.54
CA THR A 24 12.23 -30.63 1.44
C THR A 24 12.15 -29.65 2.62
N SER A 25 11.67 -28.43 2.39
CA SER A 25 11.42 -27.48 3.50
C SER A 25 10.35 -28.01 4.47
N PHE A 26 9.29 -28.64 3.97
CA PHE A 26 8.22 -29.20 4.79
C PHE A 26 8.66 -30.45 5.57
N GLU A 27 9.59 -31.24 5.02
CA GLU A 27 10.20 -32.40 5.69
C GLU A 27 11.07 -31.99 6.87
N GLN A 28 11.77 -30.85 6.75
CA GLN A 28 12.61 -30.30 7.82
C GLN A 28 11.82 -29.58 8.91
N MET A 29 10.57 -29.16 8.63
CA MET A 29 9.71 -28.51 9.62
C MET A 29 9.09 -29.52 10.59
N ALA A 30 9.08 -29.15 11.88
CA ALA A 30 8.27 -29.84 12.88
C ALA A 30 6.77 -29.77 12.52
N PRO A 31 5.92 -30.73 12.95
CA PRO A 31 4.49 -30.72 12.62
C PRO A 31 3.76 -29.42 12.97
N THR A 32 4.09 -28.82 14.12
CA THR A 32 3.52 -27.56 14.58
C THR A 32 3.95 -26.36 13.73
N GLU A 33 5.21 -26.34 13.31
CA GLU A 33 5.77 -25.29 12.45
C GLU A 33 5.16 -25.35 11.04
N ARG A 34 5.06 -26.56 10.49
CA ARG A 34 4.46 -26.82 9.18
C ARG A 34 2.99 -26.38 9.13
N ALA A 35 2.23 -26.72 10.18
CA ALA A 35 0.85 -26.28 10.32
C ALA A 35 0.74 -24.75 10.40
N ALA A 36 1.56 -24.10 11.23
CA ALA A 36 1.59 -22.65 11.29
C ALA A 36 1.97 -22.02 9.95
N TYR A 37 2.97 -22.57 9.26
CA TYR A 37 3.45 -22.05 7.97
C TYR A 37 2.36 -22.10 6.89
N ALA A 38 1.70 -23.25 6.73
CA ALA A 38 0.64 -23.44 5.75
C ALA A 38 -0.61 -22.60 6.10
N CYS A 39 -1.05 -22.63 7.36
CA CYS A 39 -2.30 -21.99 7.76
C CYS A 39 -2.22 -20.47 7.82
N LYS A 40 -1.08 -19.87 8.19
CA LYS A 40 -0.87 -18.42 8.05
C LYS A 40 -0.95 -17.94 6.59
N ARG A 41 -0.66 -18.84 5.64
CA ARG A 41 -0.65 -18.52 4.20
C ARG A 41 -1.92 -18.93 3.49
N HIS A 42 -2.84 -19.60 4.18
CA HIS A 42 -4.13 -19.99 3.63
C HIS A 42 -4.93 -18.75 3.18
N GLN A 43 -5.44 -18.77 1.94
CA GLN A 43 -6.11 -17.63 1.32
C GLN A 43 -7.22 -17.00 2.19
N SER A 44 -8.03 -17.81 2.88
CA SER A 44 -9.11 -17.31 3.73
C SER A 44 -8.61 -16.62 5.00
N VAL A 45 -7.49 -17.08 5.56
CA VAL A 45 -6.86 -16.44 6.74
C VAL A 45 -6.27 -15.12 6.30
N ARG A 46 -5.55 -15.08 5.17
CA ARG A 46 -5.00 -13.84 4.60
C ARG A 46 -6.09 -12.84 4.20
N ALA A 47 -7.23 -13.31 3.72
CA ALA A 47 -8.38 -12.44 3.42
C ALA A 47 -8.92 -11.78 4.69
N LEU A 48 -9.01 -12.54 5.79
CA LEU A 48 -9.44 -12.03 7.08
C LEU A 48 -8.39 -11.11 7.72
N ASP A 49 -7.09 -11.39 7.55
CA ASP A 49 -6.02 -10.49 7.99
C ASP A 49 -6.16 -9.11 7.32
N ARG A 50 -6.37 -9.08 5.99
CA ARG A 50 -6.62 -7.81 5.26
C ARG A 50 -7.89 -7.09 5.72
N GLU A 51 -8.93 -7.84 6.08
CA GLU A 51 -10.16 -7.29 6.61
C GLU A 51 -9.96 -6.68 8.00
N ILE A 52 -9.17 -7.32 8.87
CA ILE A 52 -8.76 -6.82 10.18
C ILE A 52 -7.94 -5.54 10.05
N ASP A 53 -6.95 -5.52 9.16
CA ASP A 53 -6.12 -4.34 8.89
C ASP A 53 -7.00 -3.16 8.46
N ARG A 54 -7.91 -3.38 7.51
CA ARG A 54 -8.85 -2.35 7.04
C ARG A 54 -9.71 -1.78 8.17
N TYR A 55 -10.29 -2.62 9.04
CA TYR A 55 -11.10 -2.11 10.16
C TYR A 55 -10.25 -1.39 11.21
N SER A 56 -9.01 -1.83 11.41
CA SER A 56 -8.07 -1.18 12.32
C SER A 56 -7.68 0.22 11.82
N ASP A 57 -7.39 0.34 10.53
CA ASP A 57 -7.10 1.62 9.88
C ASP A 57 -8.31 2.56 9.92
N GLN A 58 -9.52 2.03 9.69
CA GLN A 58 -10.76 2.80 9.81
C GLN A 58 -11.00 3.30 11.24
N LEU A 59 -10.71 2.49 12.25
CA LEU A 59 -10.82 2.93 13.65
C LEU A 59 -9.82 4.04 13.96
N LEU A 60 -8.57 3.92 13.50
CA LEU A 60 -7.55 4.94 13.69
C LEU A 60 -7.96 6.27 13.04
N ASP A 61 -8.51 6.23 11.83
CA ASP A 61 -9.04 7.41 11.13
C ASP A 61 -10.20 8.06 11.92
N ILE A 62 -11.16 7.27 12.39
CA ILE A 62 -12.29 7.76 13.20
C ILE A 62 -11.79 8.37 14.52
N GLU A 63 -10.82 7.74 15.19
CA GLU A 63 -10.24 8.26 16.43
C GLU A 63 -9.48 9.57 16.21
N THR A 64 -8.76 9.67 15.10
CA THR A 64 -8.07 10.89 14.69
C THR A 64 -9.08 12.02 14.46
N ALA A 65 -10.16 11.75 13.72
CA ALA A 65 -11.22 12.72 13.47
C ALA A 65 -11.94 13.15 14.75
N LEU A 66 -12.26 12.21 15.64
CA LEU A 66 -12.88 12.48 16.95
C LEU A 66 -11.96 13.33 17.84
N SER A 67 -10.66 13.08 17.82
CA SER A 67 -9.67 13.85 18.59
C SER A 67 -9.47 15.26 18.03
N ALA A 68 -9.48 15.41 16.70
CA ALA A 68 -9.29 16.69 16.04
C ALA A 68 -10.55 17.55 16.03
N GLY A 69 -11.73 16.93 16.02
CA GLY A 69 -13.03 17.60 15.88
C GLY A 69 -13.39 18.00 14.44
N TYR A 70 -12.55 17.65 13.47
CA TYR A 70 -12.76 17.94 12.04
C TYR A 70 -12.09 16.86 11.17
N ARG A 71 -12.46 16.81 9.90
CA ARG A 71 -11.80 16.04 8.84
C ARG A 71 -11.22 16.98 7.80
N VAL A 72 -10.07 16.64 7.23
CA VAL A 72 -9.44 17.43 6.17
C VAL A 72 -9.91 16.92 4.83
N HIS A 73 -10.52 17.80 4.04
CA HIS A 73 -10.92 17.51 2.66
C HIS A 73 -9.98 18.22 1.70
N LYS A 74 -9.52 17.51 0.67
CA LYS A 74 -8.67 18.09 -0.37
C LYS A 74 -9.54 18.52 -1.55
N SER A 75 -9.55 19.82 -1.84
CA SER A 75 -10.22 20.38 -3.01
C SER A 75 -9.17 20.76 -4.05
N CYS A 76 -9.23 20.16 -5.23
CA CYS A 76 -8.26 20.39 -6.30
C CYS A 76 -8.93 21.14 -7.46
N LYS A 77 -8.26 22.20 -7.94
CA LYS A 77 -8.67 22.97 -9.11
C LYS A 77 -7.59 22.90 -10.20
N SER A 78 -8.03 22.68 -11.43
CA SER A 78 -7.17 22.77 -12.61
C SER A 78 -6.97 24.25 -12.93
N THR A 79 -5.75 24.75 -12.77
CA THR A 79 -5.41 26.15 -12.99
C THR A 79 -4.57 26.26 -14.27
N PRO A 80 -4.93 27.13 -15.23
CA PRO A 80 -4.11 27.35 -16.40
C PRO A 80 -2.81 28.04 -15.98
N VAL A 81 -1.69 27.47 -16.41
CA VAL A 81 -0.34 28.02 -16.22
C VAL A 81 0.24 28.31 -17.58
N VAL A 82 0.63 29.57 -17.80
CA VAL A 82 1.31 29.97 -19.03
C VAL A 82 2.77 29.55 -18.92
N VAL A 83 3.21 28.66 -19.80
CA VAL A 83 4.61 28.33 -19.95
C VAL A 83 5.22 29.36 -20.90
N PRO A 84 6.15 30.20 -20.41
CA PRO A 84 6.77 31.20 -21.26
C PRO A 84 7.58 30.51 -22.35
N GLY A 85 7.31 30.89 -23.60
CA GLY A 85 8.09 30.47 -24.75
C GLY A 85 9.12 31.53 -25.14
N THR A 86 9.80 31.26 -26.25
CA THR A 86 10.69 32.23 -26.89
C THR A 86 9.95 32.86 -28.07
N VAL A 87 10.09 34.18 -28.23
CA VAL A 87 9.66 34.90 -29.43
C VAL A 87 10.84 35.00 -30.39
N THR A 88 10.69 34.43 -31.58
CA THR A 88 11.69 34.54 -32.65
C THR A 88 11.12 35.34 -33.80
N CYS A 89 11.80 36.41 -34.19
CA CYS A 89 11.41 37.26 -35.31
C CYS A 89 12.38 37.10 -36.47
N THR A 90 11.85 36.90 -37.68
CA THR A 90 12.64 36.81 -38.91
C THR A 90 12.13 37.85 -39.90
N THR A 91 13.05 38.63 -40.48
CA THR A 91 12.73 39.64 -41.49
C THR A 91 13.17 39.14 -42.85
N ASP A 92 12.22 39.08 -43.78
CA ASP A 92 12.48 38.72 -45.16
C ASP A 92 13.17 39.89 -45.89
N ALA A 93 14.33 39.63 -46.47
CA ALA A 93 15.16 40.66 -47.09
C ALA A 93 14.59 41.18 -48.43
N GLY A 94 13.68 40.45 -49.09
CA GLY A 94 13.10 40.83 -50.37
C GLY A 94 11.82 41.66 -50.24
N SER A 95 11.02 41.40 -49.21
CA SER A 95 9.75 42.07 -48.94
C SER A 95 9.81 43.07 -47.78
N GLY A 96 10.88 43.06 -46.98
CA GLY A 96 11.02 43.87 -45.76
C GLY A 96 10.07 43.46 -44.63
N LYS A 97 9.30 42.37 -44.79
CA LYS A 97 8.30 41.95 -43.83
C LYS A 97 8.94 41.14 -42.70
N THR A 98 8.68 41.54 -41.46
CA THR A 98 9.07 40.79 -40.26
C THR A 98 7.92 39.90 -39.80
N THR A 99 8.21 38.61 -39.58
CA THR A 99 7.29 37.64 -38.99
C THR A 99 7.87 37.15 -37.66
N CYS A 100 7.09 37.25 -36.59
CA CYS A 100 7.46 36.75 -35.28
C CYS A 100 6.62 35.52 -34.93
N THR A 101 7.29 34.50 -34.38
CA THR A 101 6.63 33.30 -33.85
C THR A 101 6.83 33.26 -32.34
N ASP A 102 5.74 33.24 -31.59
CA ASP A 102 5.75 32.98 -30.16
C ASP A 102 5.48 31.48 -29.92
N THR A 103 6.33 30.86 -29.11
CA THR A 103 6.23 29.45 -28.73
C THR A 103 5.63 29.25 -27.34
N SER A 104 5.10 30.31 -26.72
CA SER A 104 4.38 30.24 -25.46
C SER A 104 3.13 29.37 -25.59
N TYR A 105 2.82 28.60 -24.55
CA TYR A 105 1.64 27.76 -24.52
C TYR A 105 1.06 27.66 -23.11
N THR A 106 -0.24 27.36 -23.03
CA THR A 106 -0.91 27.14 -21.75
C THR A 106 -0.91 25.65 -21.43
N THR A 107 -0.43 25.31 -20.24
CA THR A 107 -0.63 23.99 -19.62
C THR A 107 -1.60 24.13 -18.46
N TYR A 108 -2.03 23.01 -17.88
CA TYR A 108 -2.89 22.98 -16.71
C TYR A 108 -2.20 22.27 -15.56
N GLU A 109 -2.14 22.94 -14.41
CA GLU A 109 -1.62 22.36 -13.18
C GLU A 109 -2.76 22.13 -12.18
N GLN A 110 -2.68 21.01 -11.47
CA GLN A 110 -3.58 20.70 -10.36
C GLN A 110 -3.10 21.41 -9.09
N VAL A 111 -3.84 22.43 -8.66
CA VAL A 111 -3.61 23.12 -7.39
C VAL A 111 -4.63 22.62 -6.39
N CYS A 112 -4.17 22.08 -5.26
CA CYS A 112 -5.05 21.53 -4.24
C CYS A 112 -4.93 22.27 -2.92
N GLU A 113 -6.07 22.54 -2.30
CA GLU A 113 -6.19 23.19 -0.99
C GLU A 113 -6.80 22.20 0.02
N GLU A 114 -6.26 22.18 1.23
CA GLU A 114 -6.77 21.37 2.34
C GLU A 114 -7.75 22.20 3.17
N ILE A 115 -8.98 21.72 3.28
CA ILE A 115 -10.09 22.42 3.93
C ILE A 115 -10.56 21.57 5.11
N PRO A 116 -10.38 22.04 6.37
CA PRO A 116 -10.92 21.36 7.53
C PRO A 116 -12.44 21.54 7.58
N VAL A 117 -13.17 20.45 7.78
CA VAL A 117 -14.63 20.41 7.90
C VAL A 117 -14.99 19.76 9.23
N ALA A 118 -15.78 20.44 10.05
CA ALA A 118 -16.23 19.92 11.34
C ALA A 118 -16.93 18.57 11.20
N ILE A 119 -16.66 17.65 12.12
CA ILE A 119 -17.34 16.35 12.14
C ILE A 119 -18.71 16.45 12.82
N ASP A 120 -19.60 15.53 12.46
CA ASP A 120 -20.69 15.14 13.36
C ASP A 120 -20.14 14.16 14.41
N TYR A 121 -19.96 14.64 15.63
CA TYR A 121 -19.38 13.87 16.73
C TYR A 121 -20.20 12.61 17.07
N ARG A 122 -21.54 12.67 17.00
CA ARG A 122 -22.40 11.53 17.32
C ARG A 122 -22.26 10.46 16.24
N LEU A 123 -22.30 10.89 14.98
CA LEU A 123 -22.10 9.99 13.84
C LEU A 123 -20.73 9.30 13.89
N GLU A 124 -19.65 10.03 14.20
CA GLU A 124 -18.31 9.42 14.30
C GLU A 124 -18.21 8.43 15.47
N LYS A 125 -18.89 8.68 16.60
CA LYS A 125 -19.00 7.69 17.69
C LYS A 125 -19.77 6.43 17.28
N ASP A 126 -20.85 6.58 16.54
CA ASP A 126 -21.63 5.44 16.04
C ASP A 126 -20.80 4.61 15.06
N LYS A 127 -20.09 5.26 14.13
CA LYS A 127 -19.12 4.60 13.24
C LYS A 127 -18.03 3.86 14.01
N LYS A 128 -17.50 4.45 15.07
CA LYS A 128 -16.48 3.80 15.93
C LYS A 128 -17.02 2.51 16.53
N THR A 129 -18.24 2.55 17.07
CA THR A 129 -18.90 1.40 17.70
C THR A 129 -19.13 0.27 16.69
N ASP A 130 -19.69 0.59 15.53
CA ASP A 130 -19.94 -0.39 14.45
C ASP A 130 -18.64 -0.99 13.92
N THR A 131 -17.62 -0.16 13.63
CA THR A 131 -16.32 -0.63 13.13
C THR A 131 -15.61 -1.52 14.15
N SER A 132 -15.70 -1.19 15.45
CA SER A 132 -15.15 -2.02 16.53
C SER A 132 -15.83 -3.39 16.61
N ALA A 133 -17.16 -3.43 16.44
CA ALA A 133 -17.90 -4.69 16.42
C ALA A 133 -17.49 -5.56 15.21
N LYS A 134 -17.35 -4.95 14.03
CA LYS A 134 -16.88 -5.64 12.81
C LYS A 134 -15.47 -6.18 12.95
N LEU A 135 -14.55 -5.40 13.54
CA LEU A 135 -13.19 -5.84 13.83
C LEU A 135 -13.19 -7.09 14.72
N ARG A 136 -13.95 -7.06 15.83
CA ARG A 136 -14.05 -8.20 16.76
C ARG A 136 -14.58 -9.46 16.06
N VAL A 137 -15.59 -9.32 15.21
CA VAL A 137 -16.14 -10.44 14.42
C VAL A 137 -15.10 -10.98 13.44
N ALA A 138 -14.37 -10.11 12.74
CA ALA A 138 -13.31 -10.51 11.81
C ALA A 138 -12.18 -11.27 12.53
N MET A 139 -11.73 -10.78 13.68
CA MET A 139 -10.73 -11.45 14.52
C MET A 139 -11.20 -12.84 14.96
N GLY A 140 -12.46 -12.97 15.40
CA GLY A 140 -13.04 -14.27 15.77
C GLY A 140 -13.10 -15.26 14.60
N ARG A 141 -13.55 -14.81 13.43
CA ARG A 141 -13.58 -15.63 12.20
C ARG A 141 -12.17 -16.06 11.77
N ARG A 142 -11.20 -15.15 11.90
CA ARG A 142 -9.79 -15.39 11.56
C ARG A 142 -9.19 -16.46 12.46
N GLN A 143 -9.45 -16.36 13.76
CA GLN A 143 -9.00 -17.35 14.73
C GLN A 143 -9.63 -18.73 14.47
N ASP A 144 -10.95 -18.81 14.31
CA ASP A 144 -11.65 -20.07 14.00
C ASP A 144 -11.11 -20.75 12.74
N LYS A 145 -10.89 -19.98 11.66
CA LYS A 145 -10.33 -20.51 10.40
C LYS A 145 -8.90 -20.98 10.56
N TYR A 146 -8.09 -20.22 11.30
CA TYR A 146 -6.71 -20.60 11.57
C TYR A 146 -6.65 -21.88 12.39
N ASP A 147 -7.44 -22.01 13.46
CA ASP A 147 -7.43 -23.16 14.36
C ASP A 147 -7.89 -24.44 13.67
N LYS A 148 -8.96 -24.36 12.87
CA LYS A 148 -9.42 -25.49 12.04
C LYS A 148 -8.36 -25.96 11.05
N CYS A 149 -7.72 -25.02 10.36
CA CYS A 149 -6.61 -25.34 9.47
C CYS A 149 -5.45 -25.97 10.25
N TYR A 150 -5.07 -25.37 11.38
CA TYR A 150 -3.92 -25.79 12.17
C TYR A 150 -4.10 -27.22 12.70
N ALA A 151 -5.28 -27.52 13.26
CA ALA A 151 -5.62 -28.86 13.74
C ALA A 151 -5.56 -29.91 12.63
N ALA A 152 -6.06 -29.58 11.43
CA ALA A 152 -6.01 -30.48 10.28
C ALA A 152 -4.55 -30.72 9.84
N VAL A 153 -3.79 -29.65 9.56
CA VAL A 153 -2.43 -29.75 8.99
C VAL A 153 -1.43 -30.33 9.97
N LYS A 154 -1.57 -30.12 11.28
CA LYS A 154 -0.66 -30.67 12.29
C LYS A 154 -0.60 -32.20 12.27
N SER A 155 -1.69 -32.85 11.87
CA SER A 155 -1.76 -34.31 11.74
C SER A 155 -1.25 -34.86 10.40
N MET A 156 -0.96 -33.99 9.42
CA MET A 156 -0.55 -34.38 8.08
C MET A 156 0.95 -34.71 8.01
N SER A 157 1.29 -35.65 7.12
CA SER A 157 2.68 -35.88 6.72
C SER A 157 3.28 -34.64 6.03
N PRO A 158 4.63 -34.55 5.92
CA PRO A 158 5.26 -33.44 5.20
C PRO A 158 4.72 -33.25 3.78
N ALA A 159 4.59 -34.35 3.04
CA ALA A 159 4.08 -34.35 1.67
C ALA A 159 2.61 -33.91 1.58
N GLN A 160 1.76 -34.39 2.49
CA GLN A 160 0.35 -34.00 2.55
C GLN A 160 0.18 -32.52 2.87
N ALA A 161 0.90 -32.02 3.87
CA ALA A 161 0.85 -30.61 4.24
C ALA A 161 1.41 -29.70 3.14
N PHE A 162 2.43 -30.14 2.41
CA PHE A 162 2.96 -29.41 1.25
C PHE A 162 1.96 -29.36 0.10
N ALA A 163 1.29 -30.48 -0.19
CA ALA A 163 0.21 -30.54 -1.18
C ALA A 163 -0.97 -29.63 -0.77
N PHE A 164 -1.37 -29.66 0.50
CA PHE A 164 -2.37 -28.75 1.06
C PHE A 164 -1.96 -27.29 0.86
N PHE A 165 -0.75 -26.91 1.29
CA PHE A 165 -0.21 -25.56 1.12
C PHE A 165 -0.26 -25.08 -0.33
N LYS A 166 0.08 -25.94 -1.29
CA LYS A 166 -0.01 -25.62 -2.73
C LYS A 166 -1.43 -25.40 -3.22
N SER A 167 -2.40 -26.12 -2.66
CA SER A 167 -3.82 -26.03 -3.09
C SER A 167 -4.57 -24.81 -2.53
N VAL A 168 -4.06 -24.20 -1.46
CA VAL A 168 -4.72 -23.09 -0.72
C VAL A 168 -4.00 -21.75 -0.83
N LYS A 169 -2.91 -21.71 -1.63
CA LYS A 169 -2.11 -20.52 -1.90
C LYS A 169 -2.78 -19.63 -2.93
#